data_AF-A0A8C2N0D6-F1
#
_entry.id   AF-A0A8C2N0D6-F1
#
_cell.length_a   1.000
_cell.length_b   1.000
_cell.length_c   1.000
_cell.angle_alpha   90.00
_cell.angle_beta   90.00
_cell.angle_gamma   90.00
#
_symmetry.space_group_name_H-M   'P 1'
#
loop_
_entity.id
_entity.type
_entity.pdbx_description
1 polymer ?
#
loop_
_entity_poly.entity_id
_entity_poly.type
_entity_poly.pdbx_seq_one_letter_code
_entity_poly.pdbx_strand_id
1 'polypeptide(L)'
;MNRQHPPAADEVLCGPQGLTALLKMDRHNMSWIRYPSHVSPDVEDVIAAQSIISRCMHVYVALCVPLSLVTGLFNLSVFIRDRTRLKVLDRLLAGLTVTSILVTLLSLNAAGRPDYMSTTNLGCAALSFFSNICYFTAQYLQVAMLVPSFLPVSSGYQLLMRPVASLAAIGGCAVCSSLIVVSMLGTSGALHATTMCQVDPLAAWPEYEIVKFSLGFALALSFQMVLFLLHATQPAYSDTDSDSERWVVLAIALNMFACRLFFNAVLLHRAQLKLRQDVGSPRDELLMNLAELALSGESCINLVATLLLHTPCRIRLLGLLGRLTQRCRRGTDNSMPLSRVGG
;
A
#
# COMPACT_ATOMS: atom_id res chain seq x y z
N MET A 1 15.22 -11.35 68.23
CA MET A 1 14.82 -12.33 67.19
C MET A 1 13.41 -12.00 66.76
N ASN A 2 13.24 -11.20 65.70
CA ASN A 2 11.95 -10.90 65.09
C ASN A 2 11.96 -11.53 63.69
N ARG A 3 11.21 -12.62 63.50
CA ARG A 3 11.02 -13.24 62.18
C ARG A 3 9.97 -12.41 61.43
N GLN A 4 10.41 -11.58 60.49
CA GLN A 4 9.53 -11.08 59.43
C GLN A 4 9.16 -12.26 58.53
N HIS A 5 7.87 -12.61 58.50
CA HIS A 5 7.30 -13.42 57.42
C HIS A 5 7.30 -12.59 56.13
N PRO A 6 7.69 -13.15 54.98
CA PRO A 6 7.42 -12.51 53.69
C PRO A 6 5.90 -12.56 53.44
N PRO A 7 5.29 -11.53 52.83
CA PRO A 7 3.90 -11.62 52.39
C PRO A 7 3.80 -12.68 51.29
N ALA A 8 2.76 -13.52 51.40
CA ALA A 8 2.43 -14.55 50.43
C ALA A 8 2.15 -13.93 49.06
N ALA A 9 2.59 -14.61 48.00
CA ALA A 9 2.49 -14.17 46.61
C ALA A 9 1.04 -14.06 46.07
N ASP A 10 0.03 -14.39 46.87
CA ASP A 10 -1.38 -14.43 46.44
C ASP A 10 -2.11 -13.09 46.59
N GLU A 11 -1.60 -12.13 47.38
CA GLU A 11 -2.26 -10.82 47.57
C GLU A 11 -1.97 -9.80 46.45
N VAL A 12 -1.07 -10.08 45.51
CA VAL A 12 -0.80 -9.20 44.37
C VAL A 12 -1.80 -9.41 43.22
N LEU A 13 -2.55 -10.52 43.22
CA LEU A 13 -3.48 -10.86 42.13
C LEU A 13 -4.88 -10.23 42.27
N CYS A 14 -5.28 -9.75 43.45
CA CYS A 14 -6.63 -9.23 43.71
C CYS A 14 -6.73 -7.69 43.76
N GLY A 15 -5.71 -6.97 43.30
CA GLY A 15 -5.80 -5.52 43.11
C GLY A 15 -6.47 -5.16 41.78
N PRO A 16 -7.08 -3.97 41.63
CA PRO A 16 -7.60 -3.50 40.34
C PRO A 16 -6.54 -3.51 39.23
N GLN A 17 -5.25 -3.38 39.58
CA GLN A 17 -4.13 -3.53 38.64
C GLN A 17 -3.89 -4.97 38.18
N GLY A 18 -4.08 -5.96 39.06
CA GLY A 18 -3.97 -7.39 38.75
C GLY A 18 -5.12 -7.86 37.84
N LEU A 19 -6.35 -7.44 38.12
CA LEU A 19 -7.52 -7.71 37.28
C LEU A 19 -7.40 -7.02 35.91
N THR A 20 -6.88 -5.79 35.86
CA THR A 20 -6.63 -5.08 34.59
C THR A 20 -5.51 -5.74 33.79
N ALA A 21 -4.45 -6.25 34.44
CA ALA A 21 -3.39 -6.99 33.78
C ALA A 21 -3.86 -8.35 33.27
N LEU A 22 -4.74 -9.06 34.01
CA LEU A 22 -5.36 -10.32 33.59
C LEU A 22 -6.33 -10.11 32.42
N LEU A 23 -7.22 -9.12 32.51
CA LEU A 23 -8.12 -8.74 31.41
C LEU A 23 -7.33 -8.26 30.17
N LYS A 24 -6.20 -7.58 30.38
CA LYS A 24 -5.29 -7.17 29.30
C LYS A 24 -4.58 -8.38 28.68
N MET A 25 -4.08 -9.33 29.49
CA MET A 25 -3.46 -10.57 29.01
C MET A 25 -4.46 -11.42 28.21
N ASP A 26 -5.71 -11.50 28.64
CA ASP A 26 -6.76 -12.26 27.95
C ASP A 26 -7.14 -11.60 26.61
N ARG A 27 -7.19 -10.26 26.56
CA ARG A 27 -7.47 -9.50 25.32
C ARG A 27 -6.41 -9.65 24.24
N HIS A 28 -5.16 -9.92 24.63
CA HIS A 28 -4.02 -10.03 23.70
C HIS A 28 -3.70 -11.50 23.35
N ASN A 29 -4.47 -12.45 23.88
CA ASN A 29 -4.38 -13.85 23.51
C ASN A 29 -5.07 -14.08 22.16
N MET A 30 -4.27 -14.16 21.10
CA MET A 30 -4.75 -14.45 19.73
C MET A 30 -4.60 -15.92 19.33
N SER A 31 -4.31 -16.83 20.26
CA SER A 31 -4.11 -18.26 19.94
C SER A 31 -5.36 -18.96 19.40
N TRP A 32 -6.54 -18.39 19.63
CA TRP A 32 -7.81 -18.90 19.14
C TRP A 32 -8.05 -18.61 17.64
N ILE A 33 -7.41 -17.58 17.07
CA ILE A 33 -7.73 -17.13 15.71
C ILE A 33 -7.11 -18.05 14.65
N ARG A 34 -7.92 -18.41 13.66
CA ARG A 34 -7.54 -19.29 12.54
C ARG A 34 -8.19 -18.78 11.26
N TYR A 35 -7.67 -19.19 10.10
CA TYR A 35 -8.33 -18.85 8.84
C TYR A 35 -9.69 -19.54 8.74
N PRO A 36 -10.78 -18.81 8.41
CA PRO A 36 -12.10 -19.39 8.25
C PRO A 36 -12.14 -20.60 7.31
N SER A 37 -11.35 -20.56 6.22
CA SER A 37 -11.22 -21.68 5.28
C SER A 37 -10.71 -22.99 5.89
N HIS A 38 -10.02 -22.94 7.04
CA HIS A 38 -9.46 -24.12 7.71
C HIS A 38 -10.38 -24.69 8.80
N VAL A 39 -11.41 -23.94 9.21
CA VAL A 39 -12.27 -24.32 10.35
C VAL A 39 -13.75 -24.36 10.01
N SER A 40 -14.17 -23.74 8.90
CA SER A 40 -15.57 -23.70 8.49
C SER A 40 -16.04 -25.08 7.99
N PRO A 41 -17.23 -25.55 8.43
CA PRO A 41 -17.83 -26.78 7.93
C PRO A 41 -18.50 -26.59 6.56
N ASP A 42 -18.69 -25.35 6.09
CA ASP A 42 -19.39 -25.02 4.84
C ASP A 42 -18.46 -25.13 3.63
N VAL A 43 -18.24 -26.37 3.19
CA VAL A 43 -17.26 -26.73 2.15
C VAL A 43 -17.52 -25.99 0.83
N GLU A 44 -18.78 -25.80 0.44
CA GLU A 44 -19.14 -25.10 -0.80
C GLU A 44 -18.71 -23.63 -0.78
N ASP A 45 -18.94 -22.93 0.33
CA ASP A 45 -18.55 -21.53 0.49
C ASP A 45 -17.00 -21.39 0.54
N VAL A 46 -16.30 -22.36 1.15
CA VAL A 46 -14.83 -22.41 1.13
C VAL A 46 -14.30 -22.59 -0.30
N ILE A 47 -14.81 -23.57 -1.05
CA ILE A 47 -14.39 -23.84 -2.43
C ILE A 47 -14.66 -22.62 -3.32
N ALA A 48 -15.85 -22.01 -3.19
CA ALA A 48 -16.21 -20.82 -3.96
C ALA A 48 -15.26 -19.65 -3.66
N ALA A 49 -15.02 -19.36 -2.38
CA ALA A 49 -14.12 -18.29 -1.95
C ALA A 49 -12.69 -18.50 -2.49
N GLN A 50 -12.11 -19.68 -2.27
CA GLN A 50 -10.73 -19.98 -2.70
C GLN A 50 -10.58 -19.99 -4.22
N SER A 51 -11.60 -20.45 -4.96
CA SER A 51 -11.59 -20.40 -6.43
C SER A 51 -11.55 -18.95 -6.95
N ILE A 52 -12.33 -18.05 -6.34
CA ILE A 52 -12.33 -16.63 -6.70
C ILE A 52 -10.98 -15.99 -6.37
N ILE A 53 -10.46 -16.21 -5.15
CA ILE A 53 -9.14 -15.70 -4.73
C ILE A 53 -8.08 -16.12 -5.75
N SER A 54 -8.03 -17.42 -6.06
CA SER A 54 -7.05 -17.97 -7.00
C SER A 54 -7.13 -17.30 -8.36
N ARG A 55 -8.33 -17.18 -8.96
CA ARG A 55 -8.50 -16.55 -10.29
C ARG A 55 -8.09 -15.08 -10.30
N CYS A 56 -8.49 -14.32 -9.28
CA CYS A 56 -8.11 -12.91 -9.15
C CYS A 56 -6.60 -12.74 -9.03
N MET A 57 -5.94 -13.60 -8.24
CA MET A 57 -4.48 -13.60 -8.11
C MET A 57 -3.78 -13.94 -9.42
N HIS A 58 -4.27 -14.92 -10.18
CA HIS A 58 -3.71 -15.24 -11.50
C HIS A 58 -3.79 -14.05 -12.45
N VAL A 59 -4.95 -13.36 -12.51
CA VAL A 59 -5.10 -12.15 -13.33
C VAL A 59 -4.14 -11.06 -12.90
N TYR A 60 -4.02 -10.82 -11.59
CA TYR A 60 -3.10 -9.82 -11.05
C TYR A 60 -1.63 -10.13 -11.39
N VAL A 61 -1.18 -11.36 -11.18
CA VAL A 61 0.20 -11.77 -11.46
C VAL A 61 0.49 -11.77 -12.96
N ALA A 62 -0.44 -12.25 -13.79
CA ALA A 62 -0.22 -12.34 -15.24
C ALA A 62 -0.29 -10.97 -15.95
N LEU A 63 -1.09 -10.03 -15.43
CA LEU A 63 -1.33 -8.74 -16.09
C LEU A 63 -0.78 -7.54 -15.29
N CYS A 64 -1.22 -7.37 -14.05
CA CYS A 64 -0.91 -6.17 -13.27
C CYS A 64 0.57 -6.10 -12.87
N VAL A 65 1.18 -7.20 -12.45
CA VAL A 65 2.60 -7.24 -12.07
C VAL A 65 3.51 -6.83 -13.24
N PRO A 66 3.48 -7.48 -14.43
CA PRO A 66 4.37 -7.11 -15.51
C PRO A 66 4.09 -5.69 -16.02
N LEU A 67 2.81 -5.30 -16.12
CA LEU A 67 2.45 -3.94 -16.54
C LEU A 67 2.99 -2.90 -15.56
N SER A 68 2.85 -3.14 -14.26
CA SER A 68 3.37 -2.27 -13.20
C SER A 68 4.89 -2.15 -13.29
N LEU A 69 5.62 -3.26 -13.42
CA LEU A 69 7.09 -3.23 -13.50
C LEU A 69 7.58 -2.51 -14.77
N VAL A 70 7.02 -2.82 -15.94
CA VAL A 70 7.40 -2.18 -17.21
C VAL A 70 7.12 -0.68 -17.16
N THR A 71 5.91 -0.30 -16.72
CA THR A 71 5.49 1.11 -16.63
C THR A 71 6.32 1.86 -15.59
N GLY A 72 6.56 1.24 -14.43
CA GLY A 72 7.36 1.83 -13.36
C GLY A 72 8.81 2.06 -13.75
N LEU A 73 9.46 1.07 -14.37
CA LEU A 73 10.83 1.21 -14.86
C LEU A 73 10.92 2.27 -15.96
N PHE A 74 9.93 2.33 -16.85
CA PHE A 74 9.87 3.38 -17.87
C PHE A 74 9.77 4.78 -17.24
N ASN A 75 8.81 4.99 -16.34
CA ASN A 75 8.63 6.27 -15.63
C ASN A 75 9.90 6.67 -14.87
N LEU A 76 10.52 5.73 -14.16
CA LEU A 76 11.76 5.97 -13.42
C LEU A 76 12.91 6.35 -14.35
N SER A 77 13.02 5.73 -15.53
CA SER A 77 14.04 6.08 -16.53
C SER A 77 13.89 7.53 -17.03
N VAL A 78 12.65 8.01 -17.17
CA VAL A 78 12.36 9.40 -17.55
C VAL A 78 12.81 10.35 -16.44
N PHE A 79 12.44 10.07 -15.18
CA PHE A 79 12.82 10.90 -14.05
C PHE A 79 14.35 10.95 -13.81
N ILE A 80 15.04 9.82 -13.99
CA ILE A 80 16.50 9.76 -13.85
C ILE A 80 17.20 10.53 -14.98
N ARG A 81 16.70 10.44 -16.22
CA ARG A 81 17.32 11.12 -17.36
C ARG A 81 17.22 12.64 -17.24
N ASP A 82 16.10 13.14 -16.72
CA ASP A 82 15.83 14.56 -16.58
C ASP A 82 16.12 15.07 -15.13
N ARG A 83 16.96 14.34 -14.37
CA ARG A 83 17.20 14.55 -12.92
C ARG A 83 17.64 15.95 -12.54
N THR A 84 18.37 16.65 -13.40
CA THR A 84 18.85 18.03 -13.15
C THR A 84 17.75 19.09 -13.26
N ARG A 85 16.60 18.75 -13.86
CA ARG A 85 15.47 19.67 -14.07
C ARG A 85 14.21 19.26 -13.32
N LEU A 86 14.27 18.25 -12.45
CA LEU A 86 13.10 17.75 -11.72
C LEU A 86 12.51 18.83 -10.82
N LYS A 87 11.25 19.18 -11.10
CA LYS A 87 10.38 19.98 -10.23
C LYS A 87 10.06 19.20 -8.95
N VAL A 88 9.42 19.86 -7.99
CA VAL A 88 8.99 19.22 -6.73
C VAL A 88 8.05 18.05 -7.01
N LEU A 89 7.03 18.26 -7.85
CA LEU A 89 6.07 17.21 -8.23
C LEU A 89 6.76 16.00 -8.86
N ASP A 90 7.71 16.21 -9.79
CA ASP A 90 8.43 15.12 -10.45
C ASP A 90 9.19 14.25 -9.43
N ARG A 91 9.75 14.85 -8.37
CA ARG A 91 10.45 14.12 -7.30
C ARG A 91 9.49 13.32 -6.42
N LEU A 92 8.30 13.88 -6.13
CA LEU A 92 7.25 13.17 -5.39
C LEU A 92 6.68 12.00 -6.22
N LEU A 93 6.44 12.21 -7.51
CA LEU A 93 6.02 11.17 -8.45
C LEU A 93 7.09 10.09 -8.63
N ALA A 94 8.37 10.47 -8.68
CA ALA A 94 9.48 9.51 -8.69
C ALA A 94 9.51 8.69 -7.39
N GLY A 95 9.32 9.33 -6.23
CA GLY A 95 9.15 8.64 -4.95
C GLY A 95 8.00 7.65 -4.98
N LEU A 96 6.83 8.07 -5.46
CA LEU A 96 5.64 7.22 -5.56
C LEU A 96 5.85 6.07 -6.55
N THR A 97 6.58 6.31 -7.64
CA THR A 97 6.97 5.29 -8.63
C THR A 97 7.83 4.22 -7.99
N VAL A 98 8.86 4.61 -7.23
CA VAL A 98 9.72 3.67 -6.49
C VAL A 98 8.89 2.89 -5.47
N THR A 99 8.04 3.56 -4.69
CA THR A 99 7.15 2.90 -3.73
C THR A 99 6.20 1.91 -4.43
N SER A 100 5.63 2.27 -5.57
CA SER A 100 4.70 1.40 -6.33
C SER A 100 5.40 0.15 -6.90
N ILE A 101 6.66 0.28 -7.34
CA ILE A 101 7.49 -0.86 -7.74
C ILE A 101 7.74 -1.77 -6.53
N LEU A 102 8.12 -1.20 -5.37
CA LEU A 102 8.36 -1.98 -4.15
C LEU A 102 7.10 -2.70 -3.68
N VAL A 103 5.92 -2.05 -3.70
CA VAL A 103 4.63 -2.70 -3.41
C VAL A 103 4.38 -3.86 -4.37
N THR A 104 4.63 -3.66 -5.66
CA THR A 104 4.46 -4.73 -6.68
C THR A 104 5.38 -5.92 -6.37
N LEU A 105 6.64 -5.67 -5.99
CA LEU A 105 7.57 -6.74 -5.62
C LEU A 105 7.15 -7.44 -4.32
N LEU A 106 6.72 -6.69 -3.30
CA LEU A 106 6.24 -7.25 -2.03
C LEU A 106 4.94 -8.06 -2.21
N SER A 107 4.07 -7.66 -3.14
CA SER A 107 2.83 -8.37 -3.45
C SER A 107 3.06 -9.76 -4.05
N LEU A 108 4.24 -10.04 -4.61
CA LEU A 108 4.59 -11.37 -5.12
C LEU A 108 4.65 -12.42 -4.00
N ASN A 109 4.81 -12.01 -2.74
CA ASN A 109 4.69 -12.96 -1.62
C ASN A 109 3.28 -13.57 -1.52
N ALA A 110 2.26 -12.91 -2.09
CA ALA A 110 0.90 -13.44 -2.19
C ALA A 110 0.71 -14.40 -3.39
N ALA A 111 1.72 -14.61 -4.25
CA ALA A 111 1.61 -15.45 -5.45
C ALA A 111 1.30 -16.92 -5.14
N GLY A 112 1.54 -17.39 -3.91
CA GLY A 112 1.18 -18.73 -3.45
C GLY A 112 -0.31 -18.96 -3.17
N ARG A 113 -1.15 -17.92 -3.22
CA ARG A 113 -2.58 -18.01 -2.89
C ARG A 113 -3.31 -19.02 -3.80
N PRO A 114 -4.23 -19.84 -3.25
CA PRO A 114 -4.93 -19.67 -1.96
C PRO A 114 -4.12 -20.02 -0.71
N ASP A 115 -3.03 -20.79 -0.85
CA ASP A 115 -2.18 -21.11 0.28
C ASP A 115 -1.32 -19.91 0.69
N TYR A 116 -1.29 -19.66 2.00
CA TYR A 116 -0.48 -18.58 2.56
C TYR A 116 0.99 -18.98 2.64
N MET A 117 1.89 -17.99 2.57
CA MET A 117 3.33 -18.24 2.68
C MET A 117 3.65 -18.73 4.10
N SER A 118 4.14 -19.97 4.21
CA SER A 118 4.65 -20.49 5.48
C SER A 118 6.04 -19.91 5.76
N THR A 119 6.16 -19.12 6.82
CA THR A 119 7.42 -18.49 7.23
C THR A 119 7.46 -18.35 8.76
N THR A 120 8.57 -17.89 9.33
CA THR A 120 8.64 -17.62 10.77
C THR A 120 7.86 -16.35 11.13
N ASN A 121 7.44 -16.23 12.39
CA ASN A 121 6.85 -14.99 12.89
C ASN A 121 7.74 -13.76 12.65
N LEU A 122 9.07 -13.92 12.75
CA LEU A 122 10.03 -12.87 12.40
C LEU A 122 9.98 -12.51 10.91
N GLY A 123 9.97 -13.53 10.02
CA GLY A 123 9.85 -13.33 8.59
C GLY A 123 8.56 -12.60 8.22
N CYS A 124 7.45 -12.99 8.85
CA CYS A 124 6.17 -12.34 8.65
C CYS A 124 6.15 -10.89 9.17
N ALA A 125 6.75 -10.64 10.33
CA ALA A 125 6.91 -9.29 10.86
C ALA A 125 7.75 -8.40 9.93
N ALA A 126 8.82 -8.93 9.32
CA ALA A 126 9.61 -8.20 8.34
C ALA A 126 8.80 -7.86 7.09
N LEU A 127 8.04 -8.82 6.54
CA LEU A 127 7.16 -8.58 5.39
C LEU A 127 6.10 -7.51 5.68
N SER A 128 5.45 -7.62 6.85
CA SER A 128 4.48 -6.62 7.33
C SER A 128 5.14 -5.24 7.49
N PHE A 129 6.34 -5.18 8.06
CA PHE A 129 7.11 -3.94 8.23
C PHE A 129 7.39 -3.23 6.90
N PHE A 130 7.93 -3.93 5.91
CA PHE A 130 8.23 -3.33 4.60
C PHE A 130 6.96 -2.92 3.85
N SER A 131 5.91 -3.74 3.96
CA SER A 131 4.61 -3.42 3.33
C SER A 131 3.97 -2.19 3.97
N ASN A 132 4.02 -2.06 5.29
CA ASN A 132 3.54 -0.89 6.02
C ASN A 132 4.35 0.38 5.71
N ILE A 133 5.69 0.27 5.57
CA ILE A 133 6.50 1.39 5.08
C ILE A 133 5.98 1.87 3.74
N CYS A 134 5.75 0.97 2.79
CA CYS A 134 5.27 1.34 1.46
C CYS A 134 3.87 1.97 1.52
N TYR A 135 2.96 1.39 2.31
CA TYR A 135 1.60 1.89 2.52
C TYR A 135 1.57 3.33 3.04
N PHE A 136 2.33 3.61 4.10
CA PHE A 136 2.42 4.95 4.70
C PHE A 136 3.18 5.93 3.79
N THR A 137 4.28 5.49 3.17
CA THR A 137 5.06 6.33 2.23
C THR A 137 4.18 6.80 1.09
N ALA A 138 3.42 5.91 0.46
CA ALA A 138 2.49 6.27 -0.61
C ALA A 138 1.43 7.28 -0.12
N GLN A 139 0.84 7.08 1.07
CA GLN A 139 -0.14 8.03 1.62
C GLN A 139 0.47 9.43 1.81
N TYR A 140 1.65 9.48 2.42
CA TYR A 140 2.30 10.74 2.77
C TYR A 140 2.79 11.47 1.52
N LEU A 141 3.26 10.74 0.50
CA LEU A 141 3.56 11.29 -0.81
C LEU A 141 2.31 11.86 -1.50
N GLN A 142 1.18 11.14 -1.45
CA GLN A 142 -0.10 11.63 -1.99
C GLN A 142 -0.49 12.97 -1.34
N VAL A 143 -0.45 13.02 -0.01
CA VAL A 143 -0.72 14.24 0.75
C VAL A 143 0.25 15.37 0.37
N ALA A 144 1.55 15.05 0.26
CA ALA A 144 2.58 16.00 -0.14
C ALA A 144 2.40 16.53 -1.57
N MET A 145 1.83 15.74 -2.48
CA MET A 145 1.50 16.19 -3.84
C MET A 145 0.28 17.12 -3.88
N LEU A 146 -0.71 16.91 -3.01
CA LEU A 146 -1.93 17.73 -2.97
C LEU A 146 -1.67 19.16 -2.51
N VAL A 147 -0.76 19.37 -1.55
CA VAL A 147 -0.45 20.69 -1.00
C VAL A 147 -0.03 21.70 -2.09
N PRO A 148 1.01 21.48 -2.90
CA PRO A 148 1.42 22.42 -3.94
C PRO A 148 0.43 22.51 -5.12
N SER A 149 -0.43 21.50 -5.32
CA SER A 149 -1.41 21.50 -6.42
C SER A 149 -2.68 22.29 -6.12
N PHE A 150 -3.06 22.41 -4.84
CA PHE A 150 -4.33 22.99 -4.42
C PHE A 150 -4.19 24.21 -3.51
N LEU A 151 -3.04 24.44 -2.88
CA LEU A 151 -2.78 25.63 -2.07
C LEU A 151 -1.84 26.61 -2.80
N PRO A 152 -2.09 27.92 -2.70
CA PRO A 152 -1.21 28.95 -3.23
C PRO A 152 0.10 28.89 -2.44
N VAL A 153 1.21 29.18 -3.11
CA VAL A 153 2.55 29.16 -2.52
C VAL A 153 2.64 30.23 -1.42
N SER A 154 2.34 29.84 -0.18
CA SER A 154 2.55 30.67 1.01
C SER A 154 3.86 30.28 1.71
N SER A 155 4.38 31.19 2.53
CA SER A 155 5.63 31.01 3.28
C SER A 155 5.62 29.82 4.25
N GLY A 156 4.45 29.24 4.57
CA GLY A 156 4.29 28.15 5.54
C GLY A 156 4.80 26.77 5.07
N TYR A 157 4.96 26.54 3.76
CA TYR A 157 5.31 25.22 3.21
C TYR A 157 6.72 25.14 2.60
N GLN A 158 7.65 26.02 3.03
CA GLN A 158 9.03 26.05 2.52
C GLN A 158 9.78 24.72 2.66
N LEU A 159 9.48 23.92 3.68
CA LEU A 159 10.10 22.61 3.87
C LEU A 159 9.66 21.60 2.79
N LEU A 160 8.40 21.68 2.34
CA LEU A 160 7.87 20.88 1.24
C LEU A 160 8.51 21.27 -0.09
N MET A 161 8.86 22.55 -0.23
CA MET A 161 9.61 23.08 -1.38
C MET A 161 11.09 22.67 -1.40
N ARG A 162 11.60 22.06 -0.31
CA ARG A 162 12.91 21.40 -0.26
C ARG A 162 12.73 19.89 -0.45
N PRO A 163 12.67 19.40 -1.69
CA PRO A 163 12.17 18.06 -1.98
C PRO A 163 13.01 16.93 -1.39
N VAL A 164 14.33 17.09 -1.22
CA VAL A 164 15.16 16.06 -0.59
C VAL A 164 14.85 15.94 0.90
N ALA A 165 14.75 17.07 1.60
CA ALA A 165 14.39 17.08 3.01
C ALA A 165 12.95 16.59 3.22
N SER A 166 12.03 16.97 2.34
CA SER A 166 10.65 16.49 2.35
C SER A 166 10.56 14.97 2.14
N LEU A 167 11.27 14.41 1.16
CA LEU A 167 11.26 12.96 0.92
C LEU A 167 11.88 12.19 2.10
N ALA A 168 12.96 12.71 2.69
CA ALA A 168 13.56 12.12 3.89
C ALA A 168 12.61 12.16 5.09
N ALA A 169 11.92 13.28 5.31
CA ALA A 169 10.92 13.41 6.37
C ALA A 169 9.74 12.44 6.16
N ILE A 170 9.20 12.37 4.94
CA ILE A 170 8.13 11.44 4.57
C ILE A 170 8.56 9.99 4.83
N GLY A 171 9.75 9.60 4.36
CA GLY A 171 10.29 8.26 4.58
C GLY A 171 10.49 7.96 6.06
N GLY A 172 11.04 8.91 6.83
CA GLY A 172 11.21 8.80 8.28
C GLY A 172 9.87 8.60 9.00
N CYS A 173 8.86 9.42 8.69
CA CYS A 173 7.51 9.28 9.24
C CYS A 173 6.89 7.91 8.90
N ALA A 174 7.09 7.41 7.68
CA ALA A 174 6.58 6.11 7.26
C ALA A 174 7.27 4.95 8.01
N VAL A 175 8.59 5.04 8.22
CA VAL A 175 9.35 4.08 9.03
C VAL A 175 8.84 4.08 10.47
N CYS A 176 8.72 5.25 11.11
CA CYS A 176 8.21 5.36 12.47
C CYS A 176 6.79 4.79 12.60
N SER A 177 5.90 5.12 11.65
CA SER A 177 4.52 4.61 11.65
C SER A 177 4.47 3.10 11.47
N SER A 178 5.33 2.55 10.61
CA SER A 178 5.47 1.10 10.43
C SER A 178 5.97 0.41 11.71
N LEU A 179 6.98 0.98 12.39
CA LEU A 179 7.47 0.44 13.66
C LEU A 179 6.38 0.41 14.74
N ILE A 180 5.59 1.48 14.86
CA ILE A 180 4.45 1.55 15.79
C ILE A 180 3.49 0.40 15.52
N VAL A 181 3.08 0.22 14.27
CA VAL A 181 2.11 -0.81 13.88
C VAL A 181 2.68 -2.22 14.09
N VAL A 182 3.90 -2.49 13.63
CA VAL A 182 4.57 -3.80 13.77
C VAL A 182 4.81 -4.16 15.24
N SER A 183 5.00 -3.19 16.13
CA SER A 183 5.11 -3.47 17.57
C SER A 183 3.84 -4.13 18.17
N MET A 184 2.69 -4.00 17.48
CA MET A 184 1.39 -4.56 17.88
C MET A 184 1.07 -5.90 17.22
N LEU A 185 2.04 -6.54 16.56
CA LEU A 185 1.87 -7.88 15.99
C LEU A 185 1.66 -8.97 17.05
N GLY A 186 2.09 -8.75 18.29
CA GLY A 186 1.92 -9.71 19.39
C GLY A 186 2.78 -10.97 19.29
N THR A 187 3.82 -10.98 18.43
CA THR A 187 4.61 -12.18 18.12
C THR A 187 5.90 -12.35 18.94
N SER A 188 6.15 -11.49 19.94
CA SER A 188 7.43 -11.41 20.66
C SER A 188 7.86 -12.70 21.37
N GLY A 189 6.91 -13.53 21.83
CA GLY A 189 7.20 -14.77 22.56
C GLY A 189 7.53 -15.99 21.69
N ALA A 190 7.37 -15.90 20.36
CA ALA A 190 7.48 -17.05 19.47
C ALA A 190 8.10 -16.69 18.09
N LEU A 191 9.15 -15.86 18.07
CA LEU A 191 9.73 -15.32 16.83
C LEU A 191 10.10 -16.38 15.77
N HIS A 192 10.55 -17.56 16.20
CA HIS A 192 11.04 -18.63 15.33
C HIS A 192 9.96 -19.67 15.00
N ALA A 193 8.78 -19.57 15.61
CA ALA A 193 7.66 -20.43 15.27
C ALA A 193 7.18 -20.14 13.85
N THR A 194 6.81 -21.19 13.13
CA THR A 194 6.25 -21.10 11.78
C THR A 194 4.80 -20.63 11.85
N THR A 195 4.42 -19.79 10.89
CA THR A 195 3.10 -19.19 10.76
C THR A 195 2.73 -19.01 9.30
N MET A 196 1.43 -18.97 9.03
CA MET A 196 0.87 -18.67 7.71
C MET A 196 0.78 -17.15 7.55
N CYS A 197 1.70 -16.59 6.78
CA CYS A 197 1.87 -15.14 6.71
C CYS A 197 1.00 -14.48 5.64
N GLN A 198 0.33 -13.41 6.08
CA GLN A 198 -0.36 -12.44 5.26
C GLN A 198 0.32 -11.06 5.46
N VAL A 199 0.20 -10.15 4.48
CA VAL A 199 0.79 -8.79 4.56
C VAL A 199 0.36 -8.08 5.84
N ASP A 200 -0.93 -8.20 6.17
CA ASP A 200 -1.50 -7.88 7.46
C ASP A 200 -1.80 -9.18 8.22
N PRO A 201 -0.93 -9.60 9.16
CA PRO A 201 -1.02 -10.91 9.79
C PRO A 201 -2.35 -11.08 10.53
N LEU A 202 -3.02 -12.22 10.29
CA LEU A 202 -4.31 -12.52 10.93
C LEU A 202 -4.21 -12.51 12.45
N ALA A 203 -3.10 -13.02 13.01
CA ALA A 203 -2.85 -13.08 14.44
C ALA A 203 -2.44 -11.74 15.09
N ALA A 204 -2.30 -10.66 14.32
CA ALA A 204 -2.05 -9.34 14.88
C ALA A 204 -3.22 -8.86 15.76
N TRP A 205 -2.92 -8.11 16.81
CA TRP A 205 -3.93 -7.57 17.71
C TRP A 205 -4.89 -6.61 16.99
N PRO A 206 -6.15 -6.45 17.43
CA PRO A 206 -7.09 -5.51 16.80
C PRO A 206 -6.57 -4.06 16.84
N GLU A 207 -5.75 -3.70 17.83
CA GLU A 207 -5.08 -2.41 17.93
C GLU A 207 -4.18 -2.12 16.71
N TYR A 208 -3.50 -3.14 16.17
CA TYR A 208 -2.70 -3.02 14.94
C TYR A 208 -3.56 -2.46 13.80
N GLU A 209 -4.75 -3.04 13.61
CA GLU A 209 -5.66 -2.73 12.50
C GLU A 209 -6.27 -1.33 12.69
N ILE A 210 -6.67 -0.99 13.91
CA ILE A 210 -7.23 0.32 14.27
C ILE A 210 -6.17 1.43 14.11
N VAL A 211 -4.94 1.20 14.56
CA VAL A 211 -3.86 2.19 14.46
C VAL A 211 -3.43 2.37 13.00
N LYS A 212 -3.32 1.28 12.23
CA LYS A 212 -3.04 1.34 10.78
C LYS A 212 -4.12 2.13 10.03
N PHE A 213 -5.39 1.89 10.33
CA PHE A 213 -6.51 2.68 9.81
C PHE A 213 -6.38 4.17 10.17
N SER A 214 -6.14 4.46 11.45
CA SER A 214 -6.12 5.82 11.98
C SER A 214 -5.00 6.66 11.34
N LEU A 215 -3.77 6.13 11.35
CA LEU A 215 -2.59 6.82 10.81
C LEU A 215 -2.57 6.84 9.29
N GLY A 216 -3.02 5.75 8.66
CA GLY A 216 -2.85 5.52 7.23
C GLY A 216 -4.00 6.00 6.35
N PHE A 217 -5.19 6.14 6.92
CA PHE A 217 -6.39 6.54 6.17
C PHE A 217 -7.15 7.68 6.83
N ALA A 218 -7.59 7.53 8.09
CA ALA A 218 -8.47 8.52 8.71
C ALA A 218 -7.82 9.91 8.84
N LEU A 219 -6.58 9.97 9.34
CA LEU A 219 -5.82 11.21 9.46
C LEU A 219 -5.57 11.84 8.09
N ALA A 220 -5.13 11.03 7.12
CA ALA A 220 -4.81 11.50 5.80
C ALA A 220 -6.04 12.00 5.05
N LEU A 221 -7.17 11.30 5.15
CA LEU A 221 -8.46 11.70 4.58
C LEU A 221 -8.95 13.01 5.21
N SER A 222 -8.85 13.14 6.54
CA SER A 222 -9.21 14.38 7.25
C SER A 222 -8.40 15.56 6.71
N PHE A 223 -7.09 15.37 6.52
CA PHE A 223 -6.23 16.40 5.93
C PHE A 223 -6.61 16.72 4.49
N GLN A 224 -6.87 15.69 3.65
CA GLN A 224 -7.30 15.87 2.27
C GLN A 224 -8.62 16.65 2.17
N MET A 225 -9.61 16.33 3.01
CA MET A 225 -10.88 17.04 3.07
C MET A 225 -10.68 18.52 3.42
N VAL A 226 -9.82 18.82 4.41
CA VAL A 226 -9.48 20.20 4.76
C VAL A 226 -8.83 20.93 3.57
N LEU A 227 -7.91 20.28 2.84
CA LEU A 227 -7.31 20.86 1.64
C LEU A 227 -8.35 21.16 0.55
N PHE A 228 -9.27 20.24 0.29
CA PHE A 228 -10.34 20.45 -0.70
C PHE A 228 -11.30 21.56 -0.28
N LEU A 229 -11.67 21.64 1.00
CA LEU A 229 -12.50 22.73 1.52
C LEU A 229 -11.80 24.08 1.38
N LEU A 230 -10.52 24.16 1.76
CA LEU A 230 -9.73 25.37 1.58
C LEU A 230 -9.66 25.78 0.11
N HIS A 231 -9.41 24.83 -0.79
CA HIS A 231 -9.39 25.09 -2.23
C HIS A 231 -10.73 25.61 -2.76
N ALA A 232 -11.85 25.00 -2.34
CA ALA A 232 -13.19 25.42 -2.75
C ALA A 232 -13.55 26.85 -2.27
N THR A 233 -12.95 27.31 -1.17
CA THR A 233 -13.16 28.67 -0.64
C THR A 233 -12.25 29.72 -1.24
N GLN A 234 -11.24 29.34 -2.03
CA GLN A 234 -10.33 30.30 -2.64
C GLN A 234 -10.91 30.91 -3.92
N PRO A 235 -10.67 32.21 -4.17
CA PRO A 235 -11.08 32.86 -5.41
C PRO A 235 -10.38 32.17 -6.59
N ALA A 236 -11.15 31.90 -7.65
CA ALA A 236 -10.67 31.20 -8.84
C ALA A 236 -9.51 31.96 -9.51
N TYR A 237 -8.28 31.60 -9.16
CA TYR A 237 -7.09 32.10 -9.83
C TYR A 237 -6.79 31.17 -11.01
N SER A 238 -7.11 31.64 -12.22
CA SER A 238 -6.90 30.87 -13.45
C SER A 238 -5.45 30.95 -13.88
N ASP A 239 -4.66 29.94 -13.55
CA ASP A 239 -3.33 29.76 -14.14
C ASP A 239 -3.31 28.46 -14.97
N THR A 240 -3.55 28.63 -16.27
CA THR A 240 -3.78 27.59 -17.28
C THR A 240 -2.59 26.63 -17.50
N ASP A 241 -1.38 26.99 -17.09
CA ASP A 241 -0.19 26.13 -17.25
C ASP A 241 -0.13 24.99 -16.20
N SER A 242 -1.00 25.04 -15.18
CA SER A 242 -1.04 24.12 -14.03
C SER A 242 -1.93 22.89 -14.25
N ASP A 243 -2.74 22.87 -15.31
CA ASP A 243 -3.86 21.95 -15.42
C ASP A 243 -3.41 20.49 -15.57
N SER A 244 -2.41 20.21 -16.41
CA SER A 244 -1.91 18.83 -16.64
C SER A 244 -1.31 18.21 -15.37
N GLU A 245 -0.58 19.01 -14.58
CA GLU A 245 0.00 18.58 -13.30
C GLU A 245 -1.09 18.32 -12.24
N ARG A 246 -2.17 19.12 -12.24
CA ARG A 246 -3.31 18.92 -11.34
C ARG A 246 -4.11 17.65 -11.68
N TRP A 247 -4.30 17.34 -12.96
CA TRP A 247 -5.04 16.14 -13.38
C TRP A 247 -4.37 14.84 -12.96
N VAL A 248 -3.03 14.73 -13.07
CA VAL A 248 -2.32 13.52 -12.62
C VAL A 248 -2.43 13.34 -11.11
N VAL A 249 -2.30 14.42 -10.34
CA VAL A 249 -2.43 14.37 -8.87
C VAL A 249 -3.85 13.98 -8.46
N LEU A 250 -4.88 14.55 -9.12
CA LEU A 250 -6.27 14.21 -8.85
C LEU A 250 -6.60 12.76 -9.20
N ALA A 251 -6.13 12.26 -10.35
CA ALA A 251 -6.34 10.88 -10.76
C ALA A 251 -5.71 9.88 -9.78
N ILE A 252 -4.46 10.14 -9.37
CA ILE A 252 -3.79 9.34 -8.33
C ILE A 252 -4.56 9.43 -7.01
N ALA A 253 -5.01 10.63 -6.62
CA ALA A 253 -5.70 10.81 -5.35
C ALA A 253 -7.04 10.05 -5.30
N LEU A 254 -7.82 10.09 -6.39
CA LEU A 254 -9.09 9.37 -6.49
C LEU A 254 -8.89 7.85 -6.49
N ASN A 255 -7.88 7.37 -7.24
CA ASN A 255 -7.54 5.95 -7.27
C ASN A 255 -7.13 5.44 -5.88
N MET A 256 -6.19 6.14 -5.22
CA MET A 256 -5.76 5.79 -3.87
C MET A 256 -6.91 5.85 -2.87
N PHE A 257 -7.79 6.86 -2.97
CA PHE A 257 -8.96 6.95 -2.10
C PHE A 257 -9.88 5.74 -2.26
N ALA A 258 -10.22 5.36 -3.50
CA ALA A 258 -11.10 4.21 -3.76
C ALA A 258 -10.50 2.89 -3.25
N CYS A 259 -9.24 2.60 -3.60
CA CYS A 259 -8.55 1.39 -3.17
C CYS A 259 -8.41 1.33 -1.64
N ARG A 260 -7.99 2.44 -1.00
CA ARG A 260 -7.76 2.48 0.44
C ARG A 260 -9.05 2.49 1.22
N LEU A 261 -10.12 3.12 0.74
CA LEU A 261 -11.42 3.06 1.40
C LEU A 261 -11.90 1.60 1.50
N PHE A 262 -11.84 0.87 0.39
CA PHE A 262 -12.21 -0.55 0.37
C PHE A 262 -11.34 -1.37 1.32
N PHE A 263 -10.02 -1.24 1.21
CA PHE A 263 -9.07 -1.97 2.06
C PHE A 263 -9.29 -1.68 3.55
N ASN A 264 -9.41 -0.41 3.92
CA ASN A 264 -9.55 0.00 5.31
C ASN A 264 -10.92 -0.37 5.91
N ALA A 265 -12.00 -0.38 5.11
CA ALA A 265 -13.30 -0.85 5.55
C ALA A 265 -13.26 -2.34 5.90
N VAL A 266 -12.64 -3.16 5.06
CA VAL A 266 -12.46 -4.60 5.32
C VAL A 266 -11.52 -4.83 6.50
N LEU A 267 -10.47 -4.03 6.65
CA LEU A 267 -9.54 -4.08 7.79
C LEU A 267 -10.26 -3.79 9.12
N LEU A 268 -11.13 -2.79 9.16
CA LEU A 268 -11.92 -2.47 10.36
C LEU A 268 -12.99 -3.53 10.66
N HIS A 269 -13.60 -4.12 9.62
CA HIS A 269 -14.54 -5.24 9.80
C HIS A 269 -13.84 -6.44 10.44
N ARG A 270 -12.63 -6.78 9.99
CA ARG A 270 -11.78 -7.79 10.63
C ARG A 270 -11.45 -7.44 12.08
N ALA A 271 -11.11 -6.19 12.38
CA ALA A 271 -10.85 -5.74 13.75
C ALA A 271 -12.08 -5.91 14.65
N GLN A 272 -13.27 -5.60 14.11
CA GLN A 272 -14.53 -5.79 14.82
C GLN A 272 -14.80 -7.27 15.13
N LEU A 273 -14.56 -8.18 14.18
CA LEU A 273 -14.69 -9.62 14.39
C LEU A 273 -13.73 -10.10 15.49
N LYS A 274 -12.46 -9.67 15.46
CA LYS A 274 -11.46 -9.95 16.51
C LYS A 274 -11.91 -9.48 17.88
N LEU A 275 -12.47 -8.27 17.97
CA LEU A 275 -12.99 -7.72 19.24
C LEU A 275 -14.20 -8.50 19.77
N ARG A 276 -14.96 -9.18 18.89
CA ARG A 276 -16.08 -10.06 19.25
C ARG A 276 -15.66 -11.52 19.47
N GLN A 277 -14.36 -11.82 19.37
CA GLN A 277 -13.83 -13.19 19.41
C GLN A 277 -14.48 -14.12 18.36
N ASP A 278 -14.81 -13.53 17.20
CA ASP A 278 -15.39 -14.25 16.07
C ASP A 278 -14.30 -14.48 15.02
N VAL A 279 -14.21 -15.72 14.53
CA VAL A 279 -13.27 -16.13 13.48
C VAL A 279 -13.71 -15.58 12.12
N GLY A 280 -15.01 -15.31 11.95
CA GLY A 280 -15.60 -14.89 10.69
C GLY A 280 -15.85 -16.05 9.73
N SER A 281 -16.23 -15.70 8.50
CA SER A 281 -16.63 -16.64 7.45
C SER A 281 -15.59 -16.72 6.32
N PRO A 282 -15.63 -17.76 5.46
CA PRO A 282 -14.82 -17.83 4.25
C PRO A 282 -14.99 -16.61 3.32
N ARG A 283 -16.14 -15.94 3.39
CA ARG A 283 -16.40 -14.70 2.64
C ARG A 283 -15.62 -13.52 3.19
N ASP A 284 -15.43 -13.42 4.51
CA ASP A 284 -14.60 -12.39 5.12
C ASP A 284 -13.12 -12.57 4.75
N GLU A 285 -12.67 -13.82 4.66
CA GLU A 285 -11.34 -14.17 4.15
C GLU A 285 -11.19 -13.75 2.67
N LEU A 286 -12.17 -14.06 1.82
CA LEU A 286 -12.22 -13.61 0.43
C LEU A 286 -12.14 -12.07 0.34
N LEU A 287 -12.95 -11.36 1.12
CA LEU A 287 -12.97 -9.89 1.11
C LEU A 287 -11.62 -9.30 1.45
N MET A 288 -10.90 -9.84 2.45
CA MET A 288 -9.56 -9.34 2.76
C MET A 288 -8.57 -9.63 1.62
N ASN A 289 -8.62 -10.83 1.04
CA ASN A 289 -7.74 -11.17 -0.08
C ASN A 289 -7.96 -10.22 -1.28
N LEU A 290 -9.22 -9.89 -1.58
CA LEU A 290 -9.57 -8.90 -2.61
C LEU A 290 -9.15 -7.48 -2.22
N ALA A 291 -9.29 -7.10 -0.95
CA ALA A 291 -8.84 -5.81 -0.43
C ALA A 291 -7.33 -5.61 -0.59
N GLU A 292 -6.53 -6.62 -0.27
CA GLU A 292 -5.07 -6.56 -0.48
C GLU A 292 -4.71 -6.54 -1.97
N LEU A 293 -5.48 -7.25 -2.80
CA LEU A 293 -5.30 -7.21 -4.25
C LEU A 293 -5.61 -5.82 -4.81
N ALA A 294 -6.68 -5.18 -4.33
CA ALA A 294 -7.05 -3.81 -4.70
C ALA A 294 -5.97 -2.80 -4.27
N LEU A 295 -5.40 -2.97 -3.07
CA LEU A 295 -4.29 -2.16 -2.58
C LEU A 295 -3.01 -2.39 -3.39
N SER A 296 -2.76 -3.61 -3.85
CA SER A 296 -1.63 -3.93 -4.73
C SER A 296 -1.86 -3.41 -6.16
N GLY A 297 -3.11 -3.43 -6.63
CA GLY A 297 -3.55 -2.86 -7.90
C GLY A 297 -3.49 -1.33 -7.95
N GLU A 298 -3.68 -0.66 -6.80
CA GLU A 298 -3.48 0.79 -6.63
C GLU A 298 -2.15 1.24 -7.26
N SER A 299 -1.08 0.49 -6.96
CA SER A 299 0.28 0.78 -7.45
C SER A 299 0.36 0.70 -8.98
N CYS A 300 -0.27 -0.31 -9.59
CA CYS A 300 -0.30 -0.46 -11.05
C CYS A 300 -1.04 0.72 -11.70
N ILE A 301 -2.21 1.09 -11.16
CA ILE A 301 -3.03 2.18 -11.71
C ILE A 301 -2.29 3.52 -11.54
N ASN A 302 -1.64 3.77 -10.40
CA ASN A 302 -0.86 4.99 -10.17
C ASN A 302 0.29 5.14 -11.17
N LEU A 303 0.97 4.04 -11.52
CA LEU A 303 2.04 4.05 -12.52
C LEU A 303 1.52 4.34 -13.93
N VAL A 304 0.39 3.73 -14.30
CA VAL A 304 -0.28 4.00 -15.59
C VAL A 304 -0.79 5.44 -15.65
N ALA A 305 -1.42 5.94 -14.59
CA ALA A 305 -1.87 7.33 -14.49
C ALA A 305 -0.68 8.29 -14.64
N THR A 306 0.45 8.00 -13.98
CA THR A 306 1.68 8.78 -14.13
C THR A 306 2.18 8.74 -15.58
N LEU A 307 2.22 7.56 -16.21
CA LEU A 307 2.69 7.42 -17.60
C LEU A 307 1.83 8.23 -18.58
N LEU A 308 0.51 8.17 -18.44
CA LEU A 308 -0.44 8.72 -19.40
C LEU A 308 -0.77 10.20 -19.16
N LEU A 309 -0.76 10.66 -17.91
CA LEU A 309 -1.18 12.03 -17.55
C LEU A 309 0.00 12.97 -17.29
N HIS A 310 1.13 12.46 -16.77
CA HIS A 310 2.29 13.31 -16.51
C HIS A 310 2.99 13.67 -17.83
N THR A 311 3.05 14.97 -18.14
CA THR A 311 3.50 15.49 -19.44
C THR A 311 4.87 14.95 -19.88
N PRO A 312 5.93 14.94 -19.05
CA PRO A 312 7.23 14.37 -19.43
C PRO A 312 7.15 12.89 -19.83
N CYS A 313 6.46 12.06 -19.05
CA CYS A 313 6.31 10.63 -19.33
C CYS A 313 5.52 10.40 -20.62
N ARG A 314 4.39 11.12 -20.77
CA ARG A 314 3.50 11.01 -21.94
C ARG A 314 4.22 11.36 -23.24
N ILE A 315 4.96 12.47 -23.26
CA ILE A 315 5.70 12.91 -24.45
C ILE A 315 6.79 11.89 -24.81
N ARG A 316 7.50 11.36 -23.82
CA ARG A 316 8.53 10.33 -24.03
C ARG A 316 7.94 9.03 -24.58
N LEU A 317 6.77 8.61 -24.08
CA LEU A 317 6.05 7.43 -24.57
C LEU A 317 5.62 7.61 -26.03
N LEU A 318 4.97 8.72 -26.36
CA LEU A 318 4.55 9.03 -27.74
C LEU A 318 5.76 9.09 -28.69
N GLY A 319 6.87 9.69 -28.26
CA GLY A 319 8.10 9.71 -29.03
C GLY A 319 8.73 8.32 -29.23
N LEU A 320 8.62 7.42 -28.25
CA LEU A 320 9.06 6.02 -28.38
C LEU A 320 8.20 5.27 -29.40
N LEU A 321 6.87 5.38 -29.28
CA LEU A 321 5.92 4.77 -30.20
C LEU A 321 6.16 5.26 -31.63
N GLY A 322 6.31 6.57 -31.84
CA GLY A 322 6.61 7.14 -33.15
C GLY A 322 7.90 6.58 -33.78
N ARG A 323 8.97 6.40 -32.99
CA ARG A 323 10.23 5.80 -33.47
C ARG A 323 10.07 4.32 -33.83
N LEU A 324 9.28 3.57 -33.07
CA LEU A 324 8.99 2.16 -33.36
C LEU A 324 8.19 2.03 -34.65
N THR A 325 7.11 2.80 -34.80
CA THR A 325 6.30 2.82 -36.02
C THR A 325 7.14 3.19 -37.25
N GLN A 326 8.02 4.18 -37.13
CA GLN A 326 8.91 4.58 -38.22
C GLN A 326 9.92 3.48 -38.60
N ARG A 327 10.52 2.79 -37.61
CA ARG A 327 11.43 1.66 -37.87
C ARG A 327 10.72 0.48 -38.52
N CYS A 328 9.51 0.15 -38.08
CA CYS A 328 8.71 -0.91 -38.68
C CYS A 328 8.36 -0.59 -40.14
N ARG A 329 7.94 0.65 -40.44
CA ARG A 329 7.64 1.07 -41.83
C ARG A 329 8.87 1.01 -42.75
N ARG A 330 10.03 1.43 -42.25
CA ARG A 330 11.29 1.43 -43.02
C ARG A 330 11.84 0.02 -43.27
N GLY A 331 11.46 -0.96 -42.44
CA GLY A 331 11.79 -2.38 -42.64
C GLY A 331 11.02 -3.01 -43.80
N THR A 332 9.78 -2.56 -44.07
CA THR A 332 8.93 -3.07 -45.17
C THR A 332 9.38 -2.55 -46.54
N ASP A 333 9.87 -1.31 -46.62
CA ASP A 333 10.32 -0.71 -47.89
C ASP A 333 11.66 -1.32 -48.40
N ASN A 334 12.46 -1.93 -47.50
CA ASN A 334 13.73 -2.57 -47.86
C ASN A 334 13.61 -4.07 -48.20
N SER A 335 12.40 -4.65 -48.16
CA SER A 335 12.16 -6.08 -48.41
C SER A 335 11.59 -6.42 -49.80
N MET A 336 11.78 -5.58 -50.82
CA MET A 336 11.48 -5.94 -52.21
C MET A 336 12.47 -5.33 -53.22
N PRO A 337 13.50 -6.07 -53.65
CA PRO A 337 13.95 -6.06 -55.03
C PRO A 337 13.24 -7.23 -55.72
N LEU A 338 12.11 -6.95 -56.38
CA LEU A 338 11.54 -7.89 -57.34
C LEU A 338 12.56 -7.98 -58.48
N SER A 339 13.35 -9.05 -58.46
CA SER A 339 14.35 -9.35 -59.49
C SER A 339 13.63 -9.43 -60.83
N ARG A 340 13.92 -8.43 -61.66
CA ARG A 340 13.71 -8.44 -63.10
C ARG A 340 14.54 -9.60 -63.66
N VAL A 341 13.88 -10.72 -63.95
CA VAL A 341 14.37 -11.75 -64.89
C VAL A 341 13.52 -11.51 -66.14
N GLY A 342 14.03 -10.84 -67.20
CA GLY A 342 14.95 -11.44 -68.19
C GLY A 342 14.14 -12.46 -69.01
N GLY A 343 13.74 -12.20 -70.25
CA GLY A 343 14.65 -11.97 -71.37
C GLY A 343 14.92 -13.31 -72.02
#